data_AF-A0A087U0T3-F1
#
_entry.id   AF-A0A087U0T3-F1
#
_cell.length_a   1.000
_cell.length_b   1.000
_cell.length_c   1.000
_cell.angle_alpha   90.00
_cell.angle_beta   90.00
_cell.angle_gamma   90.00
#
_symmetry.space_group_name_H-M   'P 1'
#
loop_
_entity.id
_entity.type
_entity.pdbx_description
1 polymer ?
#
loop_
_entity_poly.entity_id
_entity_poly.type
_entity_poly.pdbx_seq_one_letter_code
_entity_poly.pdbx_strand_id
1 'polypeptide(L)'
;MTKWSYVKDRAKYGVAVCNFKQDGPHRLRLTVGETVHILQENEDWFFGCSTRNKTWGIFPKSYISVKESIIDKTGPHEAIIPREPPIVQEITSVIREWGAIWKQLYVAREPEFDVIRNMMYELIDWRRKIMSGTLPVDELKELKQRATAKIDMGNAYLGLDLVVRDEHGNILNPDITSCIDLYRAHEAATQRIKLMANSSLDDAKSQKLSSRYVHSFFVTVKNFVCRIGEDADLLMTLYDGKEGRCISENYLLKWSRKGLAKDLDQLNNLRVLFTDLGSKDLLREKMYLICQIIRIGSMEFKDQEHKRSSHMQRKSSEGLRRPFGVAAMEITDIMHGKVDEEKEYFIPFVQCNERDFIDNLLRKVLASKEVTQKEHKGQGLWVCLKLLHGDLKQVKEEYPHLITPSTAVARKMGFPEVILPGDVRNDLYLTISHGEFTKGAKSSDRNIEVSVRAVNEKGQLIKNVISLGCGMDTIDEYKSVIYYHEDKP
;
A
#
# COMPACT_ATOMS: atom_id res chain seq x y z
N MET A 1 16.91 9.29 -47.13
CA MET A 1 16.14 10.15 -46.21
C MET A 1 14.97 9.34 -45.72
N THR A 2 14.91 9.14 -44.41
CA THR A 2 13.80 8.45 -43.78
C THR A 2 12.50 9.26 -43.98
N LYS A 3 11.40 8.58 -44.32
CA LYS A 3 10.13 9.23 -44.67
C LYS A 3 9.35 9.57 -43.39
N TRP A 4 8.85 10.79 -43.28
CA TRP A 4 7.92 11.18 -42.22
C TRP A 4 6.57 10.49 -42.41
N SER A 5 6.03 9.91 -41.34
CA SER A 5 4.70 9.30 -41.28
C SER A 5 3.83 10.00 -40.25
N TYR A 6 2.51 10.03 -40.47
CA TYR A 6 1.59 10.54 -39.45
C TYR A 6 1.56 9.60 -38.24
N VAL A 7 1.55 10.18 -37.04
CA VAL A 7 1.43 9.39 -35.81
C VAL A 7 0.01 8.84 -35.64
N LYS A 8 -0.09 7.71 -34.95
CA LYS A 8 -1.39 7.15 -34.54
C LYS A 8 -2.10 8.10 -33.57
N ASP A 9 -3.43 8.04 -33.56
CA ASP A 9 -4.30 8.87 -32.72
C ASP A 9 -3.90 8.86 -31.22
N ARG A 10 -3.50 7.71 -30.68
CA ARG A 10 -3.00 7.55 -29.30
C ARG A 10 -1.67 8.25 -28.99
N ALA A 11 -0.97 8.75 -30.00
CA ALA A 11 0.37 9.33 -29.90
C ALA A 11 0.42 10.80 -30.33
N LYS A 12 -0.73 11.47 -30.45
CA LYS A 12 -0.82 12.88 -30.83
C LYS A 12 -0.54 13.86 -29.70
N TYR A 13 -0.42 13.39 -28.46
CA TYR A 13 -0.13 14.23 -27.30
C TYR A 13 1.10 13.74 -26.54
N GLY A 14 1.96 14.67 -26.13
CA GLY A 14 3.17 14.35 -25.38
C GLY A 14 3.62 15.46 -24.45
N VAL A 15 4.47 15.09 -23.50
CA VAL A 15 5.09 16.01 -22.53
C VAL A 15 6.60 15.87 -22.61
N ALA A 16 7.31 16.98 -22.69
CA ALA A 16 8.77 16.98 -22.65
C ALA A 16 9.28 16.52 -21.27
N VAL A 17 10.07 15.46 -21.24
CA VAL A 17 10.70 14.94 -20.01
C VAL A 17 12.09 15.54 -19.77
N CYS A 18 12.71 16.10 -20.81
CA CYS A 18 14.03 16.71 -20.78
C CYS A 18 14.01 18.09 -21.48
N ASN A 19 14.93 18.98 -21.09
CA ASN A 19 15.11 20.26 -21.78
C ASN A 19 15.80 20.02 -23.12
N PHE A 20 15.22 20.51 -24.22
CA PHE A 20 15.80 20.44 -25.56
C PHE A 20 16.08 21.86 -26.07
N LYS A 21 17.37 22.21 -26.15
CA LYS A 21 17.84 23.58 -26.50
C LYS A 21 18.83 23.60 -27.67
N GLN A 22 18.89 22.52 -28.46
CA GLN A 22 19.82 22.46 -29.58
C GLN A 22 19.37 23.37 -30.73
N ASP A 23 20.28 24.21 -31.19
CA ASP A 23 20.04 25.04 -32.37
C ASP A 23 20.15 24.20 -33.65
N GLY A 24 19.33 24.56 -34.65
CA GLY A 24 19.28 23.90 -35.94
C GLY A 24 17.99 24.21 -36.70
N PRO A 25 17.94 23.93 -38.01
CA PRO A 25 16.79 24.25 -38.84
C PRO A 25 15.56 23.49 -38.35
N HIS A 26 14.45 24.22 -38.19
CA HIS A 26 13.14 23.71 -37.78
C HIS A 26 13.10 23.04 -36.40
N ARG A 27 14.16 23.09 -35.59
CA ARG A 27 14.20 22.49 -34.24
C ARG A 27 13.39 23.32 -33.26
N LEU A 28 12.41 22.68 -32.63
CA LEU A 28 11.55 23.32 -31.64
C LEU A 28 12.22 23.21 -30.27
N ARG A 29 12.60 24.34 -29.66
CA ARG A 29 13.12 24.35 -28.28
C ARG A 29 12.02 23.97 -27.30
N LEU A 30 12.30 23.00 -26.42
CA LEU A 30 11.35 22.51 -25.42
C LEU A 30 11.93 22.59 -24.01
N THR A 31 11.05 22.87 -23.07
CA THR A 31 11.35 22.88 -21.62
C THR A 31 10.71 21.68 -20.93
N VAL A 32 11.34 21.14 -19.89
CA VAL A 32 10.76 20.02 -19.10
C VAL A 32 9.34 20.40 -18.64
N GLY A 33 8.39 19.49 -18.85
CA GLY A 33 6.98 19.67 -18.53
C GLY A 33 6.17 20.38 -19.62
N GLU A 34 6.79 20.83 -20.71
CA GLU A 34 6.09 21.46 -21.83
C GLU A 34 5.29 20.44 -22.64
N THR A 35 4.04 20.79 -22.92
CA THR A 35 3.09 19.94 -23.63
C THR A 35 3.14 20.21 -25.13
N VAL A 36 3.18 19.15 -25.94
CA VAL A 36 3.30 19.22 -27.41
C VAL A 36 2.20 18.41 -28.09
N HIS A 37 1.71 18.92 -29.21
CA HIS A 37 0.90 18.15 -30.16
C HIS A 37 1.82 17.54 -31.21
N ILE A 38 1.75 16.23 -31.37
CA ILE A 38 2.60 15.46 -32.29
C ILE A 38 1.78 15.16 -33.55
N LEU A 39 2.31 15.54 -34.71
CA LEU A 39 1.63 15.34 -36.00
C LEU A 39 2.27 14.21 -36.79
N GLN A 40 3.60 14.21 -36.88
CA GLN A 40 4.35 13.23 -37.65
C GLN A 40 5.53 12.70 -36.85
N GLU A 41 5.97 11.52 -37.24
CA GLU A 41 7.14 10.87 -36.71
C GLU A 41 8.06 10.36 -37.81
N ASN A 42 9.32 10.26 -37.44
CA ASN A 42 10.37 9.55 -38.15
C ASN A 42 11.10 8.65 -37.12
N GLU A 43 12.09 7.84 -37.50
CA GLU A 43 12.89 6.96 -36.63
C GLU A 43 13.16 7.56 -35.25
N ASP A 44 13.86 8.71 -35.19
CA ASP A 44 14.27 9.33 -33.92
C ASP A 44 13.58 10.66 -33.59
N TRP A 45 12.77 11.20 -34.50
CA TRP A 45 12.22 12.55 -34.38
C TRP A 45 10.70 12.58 -34.47
N PHE A 46 10.12 13.49 -33.71
CA PHE A 46 8.74 13.95 -33.87
C PHE A 46 8.73 15.31 -34.54
N PHE A 47 7.65 15.59 -35.27
CA PHE A 47 7.29 16.89 -35.79
C PHE A 47 5.93 17.28 -35.23
N GLY A 48 5.83 18.49 -34.69
CA GLY A 48 4.66 18.92 -33.96
C GLY A 48 4.69 20.38 -33.55
N CYS A 49 3.79 20.73 -32.64
CA CYS A 49 3.56 22.11 -32.19
C CYS A 49 3.61 22.20 -30.66
N SER A 50 4.27 23.22 -30.12
CA SER A 50 4.18 23.56 -28.69
C SER A 50 2.79 24.08 -28.38
N THR A 51 2.11 23.47 -27.41
CA THR A 51 0.79 23.94 -26.97
C THR A 51 0.82 25.29 -26.29
N ARG A 52 1.96 25.64 -25.66
CA ARG A 52 2.19 26.91 -24.97
C ARG A 52 2.48 28.05 -25.94
N ASN A 53 3.44 27.85 -26.84
CA ASN A 53 3.95 28.91 -27.71
C ASN A 53 3.31 28.89 -29.10
N LYS A 54 2.54 27.86 -29.45
CA LYS A 54 1.94 27.61 -30.77
C LYS A 54 2.95 27.58 -31.93
N THR A 55 4.21 27.28 -31.61
CA THR A 55 5.31 27.18 -32.57
C THR A 55 5.50 25.74 -33.05
N TRP A 56 5.66 25.57 -34.37
CA TRP A 56 5.90 24.29 -35.01
C TRP A 56 7.39 23.97 -35.15
N GLY A 57 7.74 22.69 -35.06
CA GLY A 57 9.08 22.21 -35.35
C GLY A 57 9.30 20.75 -35.01
N ILE A 58 10.54 20.30 -35.17
CA ILE A 58 11.00 18.96 -34.87
C ILE A 58 11.63 18.87 -33.48
N PHE A 59 11.42 17.75 -32.81
CA PHE A 59 12.00 17.45 -31.49
C PHE A 59 12.25 15.94 -31.34
N PRO A 60 13.27 15.50 -30.58
CA PRO A 60 13.62 14.08 -30.49
C PRO A 60 12.55 13.27 -29.75
N LYS A 61 12.30 12.04 -30.20
CA LYS A 61 11.35 11.12 -29.54
C LYS A 61 11.72 10.81 -28.10
N SER A 62 13.01 10.60 -27.84
CA SER A 62 13.54 10.28 -26.51
C SER A 62 13.32 11.37 -25.46
N TYR A 63 12.97 12.59 -25.89
CA TYR A 63 12.73 13.73 -25.00
C TYR A 63 11.25 13.90 -24.67
N ILE A 64 10.36 13.07 -25.24
CA ILE A 64 8.91 13.19 -25.09
C ILE A 64 8.34 11.92 -24.48
N SER A 65 7.60 12.09 -23.38
CA SER A 65 6.68 11.07 -22.87
C SER A 65 5.33 11.24 -23.55
N VAL A 66 4.97 10.27 -24.40
CA VAL A 66 3.67 10.22 -25.07
C VAL A 66 2.59 9.89 -24.04
N LYS A 67 1.51 10.67 -24.04
CA LYS A 67 0.37 10.49 -23.14
C LYS A 67 -0.90 10.21 -23.94
N GLU A 68 -1.83 9.47 -23.34
CA GLU A 68 -3.13 9.21 -23.96
C GLU A 68 -3.96 10.49 -24.10
N SER A 69 -4.55 10.67 -25.27
CA SER A 69 -5.46 11.75 -25.61
C SER A 69 -6.67 11.24 -26.36
N ILE A 70 -7.82 11.86 -26.10
CA ILE A 70 -9.03 11.75 -26.90
C ILE A 70 -8.91 12.74 -28.05
N ILE A 71 -9.23 12.28 -29.26
CA ILE A 71 -9.24 13.13 -30.43
C ILE A 71 -10.69 13.37 -30.80
N ASP A 72 -11.10 14.62 -30.67
CA ASP A 72 -12.40 15.06 -31.13
C ASP A 72 -12.29 15.62 -32.55
N LYS A 73 -13.02 15.00 -33.48
CA LYS A 73 -13.10 15.36 -34.91
C LYS A 73 -14.47 15.94 -35.27
N THR A 74 -15.32 16.24 -34.27
CA THR A 74 -16.68 16.75 -34.50
C THR A 74 -16.71 18.21 -34.91
N GLY A 75 -15.67 18.98 -34.56
CA GLY A 75 -15.52 20.39 -34.95
C GLY A 75 -14.77 20.61 -36.29
N PRO A 76 -14.66 21.87 -36.75
CA PRO A 76 -13.92 22.23 -37.97
C PRO A 76 -12.40 21.99 -37.87
N HIS A 77 -11.87 21.75 -36.67
CA HIS A 77 -10.48 21.45 -36.40
C HIS A 77 -10.36 20.25 -35.45
N GLU A 78 -9.31 19.43 -35.64
CA GLU A 78 -9.00 18.30 -34.77
C GLU A 78 -8.57 18.80 -33.38
N ALA A 79 -9.38 18.54 -32.35
CA ALA A 79 -9.08 18.90 -30.98
C ALA A 79 -8.44 17.70 -30.25
N ILE A 80 -7.23 17.91 -29.73
CA ILE A 80 -6.49 16.90 -28.96
C ILE A 80 -6.72 17.19 -27.48
N ILE A 81 -7.52 16.34 -26.83
CA ILE A 81 -7.92 16.50 -25.42
C ILE A 81 -7.17 15.44 -24.60
N PRO A 82 -6.35 15.82 -23.60
CA PRO A 82 -5.72 14.85 -22.71
C PRO A 82 -6.76 13.97 -22.00
N ARG A 83 -6.47 12.70 -21.74
CA ARG A 83 -7.38 11.81 -20.99
C ARG A 83 -7.44 12.12 -19.48
N GLU A 84 -6.79 13.19 -19.04
CA GLU A 84 -6.80 13.62 -17.63
C GLU A 84 -8.21 14.11 -17.23
N PRO A 85 -8.65 13.93 -15.96
CA PRO A 85 -9.95 14.40 -15.49
C PRO A 85 -10.15 15.90 -15.80
N PRO A 86 -11.36 16.35 -16.21
CA PRO A 86 -11.59 17.75 -16.60
C PRO A 86 -11.12 18.78 -15.56
N ILE A 87 -11.39 18.51 -14.28
CA ILE A 87 -10.94 19.34 -13.15
C ILE A 87 -9.40 19.50 -13.09
N VAL A 88 -8.62 18.48 -13.48
CA VAL A 88 -7.16 18.55 -13.48
C VAL A 88 -6.67 19.45 -14.60
N GLN A 89 -7.32 19.40 -15.75
CA GLN A 89 -7.03 20.30 -16.88
C GLN A 89 -7.35 21.73 -16.49
N GLU A 90 -8.50 21.95 -15.84
CA GLU A 90 -8.93 23.25 -15.35
C GLU A 90 -7.96 23.82 -14.31
N ILE A 91 -7.63 23.08 -13.25
CA ILE A 91 -6.65 23.51 -12.24
C ILE A 91 -5.33 23.90 -12.93
N THR A 92 -4.89 23.14 -13.93
CA THR A 92 -3.65 23.42 -14.67
C THR A 92 -3.73 24.73 -15.45
N SER A 93 -4.86 25.02 -16.09
CA SER A 93 -5.09 26.28 -16.81
C SER A 93 -5.18 27.47 -15.85
N VAL A 94 -5.94 27.34 -14.76
CA VAL A 94 -6.11 28.38 -13.74
C VAL A 94 -4.77 28.76 -13.11
N ILE A 95 -3.95 27.77 -12.71
CA ILE A 95 -2.62 28.04 -12.13
C ILE A 95 -1.71 28.77 -13.13
N ARG A 96 -1.82 28.51 -14.45
CA ARG A 96 -1.03 29.20 -15.47
C ARG A 96 -1.47 30.66 -15.62
N GLU A 97 -2.77 30.91 -15.65
CA GLU A 97 -3.36 32.24 -15.74
C GLU A 97 -3.06 33.06 -14.47
N TRP A 98 -3.41 32.52 -13.30
CA TRP A 98 -3.09 33.13 -12.01
C TRP A 98 -1.59 33.33 -11.84
N GLY A 99 -0.76 32.40 -12.29
CA GLY A 99 0.70 32.53 -12.22
C GLY A 99 1.26 33.68 -13.04
N ALA A 100 0.58 34.12 -14.11
CA ALA A 100 0.95 35.33 -14.85
C ALA A 100 0.56 36.60 -14.07
N ILE A 101 -0.66 36.64 -13.54
CA ILE A 101 -1.18 37.77 -12.76
C ILE A 101 -0.44 37.92 -11.43
N TRP A 102 -0.15 36.81 -10.75
CA TRP A 102 0.60 36.75 -9.49
C TRP A 102 1.98 37.39 -9.58
N LYS A 103 2.67 37.24 -10.73
CA LYS A 103 3.93 37.95 -10.99
C LYS A 103 3.73 39.46 -11.12
N GLN A 104 2.61 39.91 -11.67
CA GLN A 104 2.27 41.32 -11.76
C GLN A 104 1.94 41.89 -10.38
N LEU A 105 1.18 41.16 -9.56
CA LEU A 105 0.90 41.52 -8.15
C LEU A 105 2.20 41.71 -7.35
N TYR A 106 3.19 40.84 -7.55
CA TYR A 106 4.50 40.97 -6.92
C TYR A 106 5.21 42.29 -7.29
N VAL A 107 5.19 42.65 -8.58
CA VAL A 107 5.81 43.89 -9.07
C VAL A 107 5.07 45.12 -8.54
N ALA A 108 3.74 45.05 -8.48
CA ALA A 108 2.87 46.11 -7.96
C ALA A 108 2.87 46.20 -6.42
N ARG A 109 3.38 45.17 -5.71
CA ARG A 109 3.40 45.05 -4.24
C ARG A 109 2.01 45.03 -3.60
N GLU A 110 1.06 44.39 -4.28
CA GLU A 110 -0.32 44.25 -3.82
C GLU A 110 -0.44 43.19 -2.71
N PRO A 111 -1.27 43.40 -1.67
CA PRO A 111 -1.45 42.46 -0.56
C PRO A 111 -2.08 41.12 -1.00
N GLU A 112 -2.79 41.09 -2.12
CA GLU A 112 -3.39 39.90 -2.72
C GLU A 112 -2.34 38.86 -3.16
N PHE A 113 -1.06 39.26 -3.28
CA PHE A 113 0.03 38.38 -3.66
C PHE A 113 0.13 37.12 -2.78
N ASP A 114 0.09 37.29 -1.45
CA ASP A 114 0.23 36.18 -0.50
C ASP A 114 -1.02 35.29 -0.49
N VAL A 115 -2.21 35.90 -0.65
CA VAL A 115 -3.48 35.18 -0.72
C VAL A 115 -3.48 34.25 -1.93
N ILE A 116 -3.24 34.79 -3.12
CA ILE A 116 -3.25 34.02 -4.37
C ILE A 116 -2.15 32.96 -4.39
N ARG A 117 -0.97 33.25 -3.83
CA ARG A 117 0.11 32.25 -3.66
C ARG A 117 -0.38 31.03 -2.87
N ASN A 118 -1.03 31.26 -1.73
CA ASN A 118 -1.50 30.17 -0.87
C ASN A 118 -2.61 29.36 -1.58
N MET A 119 -3.53 30.03 -2.26
CA MET A 119 -4.58 29.36 -3.06
C MET A 119 -3.97 28.50 -4.17
N MET A 120 -2.95 29.01 -4.88
CA MET A 120 -2.24 28.24 -5.91
C MET A 120 -1.57 26.99 -5.34
N TYR A 121 -0.90 27.07 -4.18
CA TYR A 121 -0.28 25.90 -3.56
C TYR A 121 -1.31 24.84 -3.14
N GLU A 122 -2.43 25.25 -2.57
CA GLU A 122 -3.53 24.33 -2.24
C GLU A 122 -4.07 23.62 -3.50
N LEU A 123 -4.29 24.36 -4.59
CA LEU A 123 -4.75 23.79 -5.87
C LEU A 123 -3.73 22.81 -6.47
N ILE A 124 -2.43 23.10 -6.36
CA ILE A 124 -1.36 22.17 -6.79
C ILE A 124 -1.41 20.86 -5.99
N ASP A 125 -1.58 20.94 -4.67
CA ASP A 125 -1.68 19.77 -3.81
C ASP A 125 -2.95 18.96 -4.10
N TRP A 126 -4.09 19.63 -4.30
CA TRP A 126 -5.34 18.95 -4.66
C TRP A 126 -5.26 18.30 -6.03
N ARG A 127 -4.60 18.93 -7.01
CA ARG A 127 -4.30 18.32 -8.31
C ARG A 127 -3.48 17.04 -8.15
N ARG A 128 -2.44 17.06 -7.29
CA ARG A 128 -1.63 15.86 -6.99
C ARG A 128 -2.50 14.74 -6.40
N LYS A 129 -3.35 15.07 -5.43
CA LYS A 129 -4.25 14.10 -4.78
C LYS A 129 -5.26 13.50 -5.75
N ILE A 130 -5.93 14.31 -6.57
CA ILE A 130 -6.90 13.86 -7.58
C ILE A 130 -6.24 12.90 -8.58
N MET A 131 -5.01 13.22 -9.00
CA MET A 131 -4.25 12.39 -9.95
C MET A 131 -3.66 11.11 -9.34
N SER A 132 -3.60 10.99 -8.00
CA SER A 132 -3.04 9.81 -7.34
C SER A 132 -3.89 8.54 -7.55
N GLY A 133 -5.20 8.70 -7.81
CA GLY A 133 -6.14 7.58 -7.89
C GLY A 133 -6.36 6.85 -6.55
N THR A 134 -5.89 7.40 -5.43
CA THR A 134 -5.96 6.78 -4.10
C THR A 134 -7.13 7.28 -3.24
N LEU A 135 -8.00 8.11 -3.80
CA LEU A 135 -9.14 8.67 -3.07
C LEU A 135 -10.40 7.83 -3.29
N PRO A 136 -11.20 7.57 -2.24
CA PRO A 136 -12.55 7.04 -2.36
C PRO A 136 -13.42 7.92 -3.27
N VAL A 137 -14.50 7.35 -3.83
CA VAL A 137 -15.38 8.07 -4.76
C VAL A 137 -16.00 9.31 -4.11
N ASP A 138 -16.43 9.21 -2.86
CA ASP A 138 -17.07 10.32 -2.13
C ASP A 138 -16.07 11.43 -1.81
N GLU A 139 -14.87 11.10 -1.34
CA GLU A 139 -13.82 12.09 -1.10
C GLU A 139 -13.32 12.73 -2.38
N LEU A 140 -13.23 11.96 -3.46
CA LEU A 140 -12.86 12.51 -4.77
C LEU A 140 -13.93 13.51 -5.24
N LYS A 141 -15.22 13.22 -5.02
CA LYS A 141 -16.32 14.14 -5.32
C LYS A 141 -16.22 15.40 -4.47
N GLU A 142 -16.00 15.27 -3.17
CA GLU A 142 -15.86 16.42 -2.27
C GLU A 142 -14.63 17.27 -2.59
N LEU A 143 -13.47 16.64 -2.85
CA LEU A 143 -12.25 17.34 -3.21
C LEU A 143 -12.38 18.09 -4.54
N LYS A 144 -13.12 17.53 -5.51
CA LYS A 144 -13.47 18.23 -6.75
C LYS A 144 -14.31 19.47 -6.47
N GLN A 145 -15.35 19.36 -5.65
CA GLN A 145 -16.20 20.50 -5.28
C GLN A 145 -15.44 21.60 -4.53
N ARG A 146 -14.49 21.21 -3.67
CA ARG A 146 -13.60 22.18 -3.00
C ARG A 146 -12.64 22.85 -3.97
N ALA A 147 -12.08 22.10 -4.91
CA ALA A 147 -11.21 22.63 -5.95
C ALA A 147 -11.94 23.67 -6.81
N THR A 148 -13.16 23.36 -7.28
CA THR A 148 -13.95 24.30 -8.05
C THR A 148 -14.32 25.55 -7.24
N ALA A 149 -14.78 25.39 -6.00
CA ALA A 149 -15.11 26.53 -5.14
C ALA A 149 -13.90 27.45 -4.89
N LYS A 150 -12.70 26.89 -4.70
CA LYS A 150 -11.47 27.66 -4.52
C LYS A 150 -11.04 28.39 -5.80
N ILE A 151 -11.20 27.75 -6.97
CA ILE A 151 -10.99 28.39 -8.27
C ILE A 151 -11.94 29.58 -8.42
N ASP A 152 -13.23 29.37 -8.19
CA ASP A 152 -14.24 30.42 -8.37
C ASP A 152 -13.99 31.61 -7.40
N MET A 153 -13.57 31.32 -6.15
CA MET A 153 -13.16 32.34 -5.19
C MET A 153 -11.92 33.13 -5.64
N GLY A 154 -10.91 32.46 -6.18
CA GLY A 154 -9.69 33.14 -6.61
C GLY A 154 -9.89 33.94 -7.88
N ASN A 155 -10.75 33.47 -8.80
CA ASN A 155 -11.18 34.25 -9.96
C ASN A 155 -11.91 35.52 -9.52
N ALA A 156 -12.83 35.41 -8.55
CA ALA A 156 -13.51 36.58 -7.99
C ALA A 156 -12.53 37.57 -7.33
N TYR A 157 -11.53 37.08 -6.59
CA TYR A 157 -10.48 37.90 -5.99
C TYR A 157 -9.62 38.64 -7.02
N LEU A 158 -9.35 37.99 -8.16
CA LEU A 158 -8.55 38.55 -9.25
C LEU A 158 -9.37 39.37 -10.26
N GLY A 159 -10.70 39.46 -10.09
CA GLY A 159 -11.59 40.12 -11.04
C GLY A 159 -11.70 39.41 -12.39
N LEU A 160 -11.51 38.09 -12.43
CA LEU A 160 -11.64 37.25 -13.61
C LEU A 160 -13.09 36.76 -13.80
N ASP A 161 -13.39 36.28 -15.01
CA ASP A 161 -14.71 35.76 -15.35
C ASP A 161 -15.11 34.56 -14.48
N LEU A 162 -16.37 34.55 -14.05
CA LEU A 162 -16.96 33.46 -13.28
C LEU A 162 -17.40 32.32 -14.21
N VAL A 163 -16.92 31.11 -13.93
CA VAL A 163 -17.35 29.90 -14.63
C VAL A 163 -18.56 29.31 -13.92
N VAL A 164 -19.67 29.18 -14.64
CA VAL A 164 -20.93 28.64 -14.08
C VAL A 164 -20.92 27.12 -14.15
N ARG A 165 -21.28 26.48 -13.03
CA ARG A 165 -21.20 25.02 -12.86
C ARG A 165 -22.53 24.40 -12.44
N ASP A 166 -22.69 23.11 -12.74
CA ASP A 166 -23.78 22.29 -12.22
C ASP A 166 -23.55 21.85 -10.75
N GLU A 167 -24.51 21.14 -10.15
CA GLU A 167 -24.41 20.60 -8.78
C GLU A 167 -23.26 19.58 -8.60
N HIS A 168 -22.77 19.01 -9.71
CA HIS A 168 -21.68 18.04 -9.74
C HIS A 168 -20.31 18.69 -9.97
N GLY A 169 -20.26 20.01 -10.14
CA GLY A 169 -19.04 20.79 -10.36
C GLY A 169 -18.55 20.81 -11.81
N ASN A 170 -19.35 20.31 -12.76
CA ASN A 170 -19.03 20.39 -14.19
C ASN A 170 -19.41 21.76 -14.76
N ILE A 171 -18.67 22.23 -15.74
CA ILE A 171 -18.94 23.49 -16.43
C ILE A 171 -20.24 23.35 -17.25
N LEU A 172 -21.18 24.29 -17.07
CA LEU A 172 -22.41 24.32 -17.85
C LEU A 172 -22.14 24.77 -19.28
N ASN A 173 -22.70 24.05 -20.26
CA ASN A 173 -22.61 24.43 -21.67
C ASN A 173 -23.73 25.45 -22.02
N PRO A 174 -23.39 26.68 -22.44
CA PRO A 174 -24.38 27.69 -22.83
C PRO A 174 -25.27 27.30 -24.01
N ASP A 175 -24.77 26.45 -24.92
CA ASP A 175 -25.51 26.05 -26.13
C ASP A 175 -26.63 25.04 -25.84
N ILE A 176 -26.56 24.38 -24.68
CA ILE A 176 -27.50 23.31 -24.27
C ILE A 176 -28.34 23.77 -23.07
N THR A 177 -27.84 24.72 -22.29
CA THR A 177 -28.49 25.21 -21.07
C THR A 177 -29.37 26.42 -21.38
N SER A 178 -30.61 26.43 -20.91
CA SER A 178 -31.51 27.58 -21.05
C SER A 178 -30.88 28.84 -20.44
N CYS A 179 -31.04 30.00 -21.10
CA CYS A 179 -30.55 31.29 -20.60
C CYS A 179 -31.02 31.61 -19.18
N ILE A 180 -32.25 31.20 -18.83
CA ILE A 180 -32.82 31.44 -17.49
C ILE A 180 -32.11 30.57 -16.45
N ASP A 181 -31.84 29.31 -16.77
CA ASP A 181 -31.17 28.38 -15.86
C ASP A 181 -29.70 28.75 -15.68
N LEU A 182 -29.04 29.19 -16.76
CA LEU A 182 -27.69 29.71 -16.70
C LEU A 182 -27.60 30.97 -15.81
N TYR A 183 -28.56 31.88 -15.93
CA TYR A 183 -28.64 33.07 -15.07
C TYR A 183 -28.84 32.71 -13.59
N ARG A 184 -29.77 31.78 -13.28
CA ARG A 184 -29.98 31.30 -11.91
C ARG A 184 -28.74 30.63 -11.33
N ALA A 185 -28.06 29.81 -12.13
CA ALA A 185 -26.83 29.15 -11.71
C ALA A 185 -25.69 30.18 -11.48
N HIS A 186 -25.60 31.21 -12.31
CA HIS A 186 -24.67 32.33 -12.10
C HIS A 186 -24.97 33.11 -10.81
N GLU A 187 -26.24 33.43 -10.55
CA GLU A 187 -26.66 34.10 -9.32
C GLU A 187 -26.33 33.27 -8.08
N ALA A 188 -26.64 31.96 -8.12
CA ALA A 188 -26.34 31.03 -7.04
C ALA A 188 -24.83 30.89 -6.79
N ALA A 189 -24.02 30.82 -7.84
CA ALA A 189 -22.56 30.79 -7.75
C ALA A 189 -22.01 32.08 -7.10
N THR A 190 -22.52 33.24 -7.53
CA THR A 190 -22.14 34.56 -6.98
C THR A 190 -22.46 34.66 -5.49
N GLN A 191 -23.65 34.18 -5.07
CA GLN A 191 -24.05 34.15 -3.66
C GLN A 191 -23.15 33.21 -2.83
N ARG A 192 -22.81 32.03 -3.37
CA ARG A 192 -21.93 31.05 -2.70
C ARG A 192 -20.54 31.62 -2.45
N ILE A 193 -19.96 32.32 -3.42
CA ILE A 193 -18.65 32.97 -3.29
C ILE A 193 -18.67 34.02 -2.17
N LYS A 194 -19.74 34.84 -2.10
CA LYS A 194 -19.91 35.85 -1.04
C LYS A 194 -20.00 35.23 0.35
N LEU A 195 -20.73 34.11 0.50
CA LEU A 195 -20.86 33.41 1.78
C LEU A 195 -19.53 32.79 2.24
N MET A 196 -18.78 32.19 1.31
CA MET A 196 -17.48 31.56 1.62
C MET A 196 -16.39 32.57 1.97
N ALA A 197 -16.43 33.79 1.40
CA ALA A 197 -15.50 34.86 1.77
C ALA A 197 -15.61 35.24 3.26
N ASN A 198 -16.79 35.08 3.87
CA ASN A 198 -17.06 35.45 5.25
C ASN A 198 -16.78 34.34 6.29
N SER A 199 -16.55 33.09 5.85
CA SER A 199 -16.49 31.92 6.75
C SER A 199 -15.09 31.36 6.99
N SER A 200 -14.03 32.11 6.71
CA SER A 200 -12.66 31.58 6.77
C SER A 200 -12.04 31.75 8.17
N LEU A 201 -11.76 30.64 8.87
CA LEU A 201 -10.49 30.37 9.59
C LEU A 201 -10.43 29.02 10.35
N ASP A 202 -11.54 28.36 10.71
CA ASP A 202 -11.48 27.22 11.68
C ASP A 202 -11.54 25.79 11.11
N ASP A 203 -12.03 25.55 9.89
CA ASP A 203 -12.29 24.17 9.42
C ASP A 203 -11.06 23.38 8.92
N ALA A 204 -9.95 24.07 8.63
CA ALA A 204 -8.79 23.44 7.98
C ALA A 204 -7.95 22.54 8.90
N LYS A 205 -8.07 22.68 10.23
CA LYS A 205 -7.31 21.87 11.21
C LYS A 205 -8.05 20.61 11.65
N SER A 206 -9.38 20.63 11.66
CA SER A 206 -10.23 19.49 12.04
C SER A 206 -10.13 18.33 11.03
N GLN A 207 -10.06 18.62 9.73
CA GLN A 207 -10.12 17.59 8.69
C GLN A 207 -8.80 16.87 8.38
N LYS A 208 -7.64 17.39 8.80
CA LYS A 208 -6.34 16.77 8.51
C LYS A 208 -6.12 15.44 9.24
N LEU A 209 -6.79 15.21 10.37
CA LEU A 209 -6.70 13.93 11.11
C LEU A 209 -7.73 12.89 10.64
N SER A 210 -8.79 13.31 9.93
CA SER A 210 -9.92 12.42 9.61
C SER A 210 -9.81 11.69 8.26
N SER A 211 -8.88 12.05 7.37
CA SER A 211 -8.86 11.56 5.98
C SER A 211 -7.94 10.35 5.72
N ARG A 212 -7.43 9.67 6.75
CA ARG A 212 -6.57 8.50 6.57
C ARG A 212 -7.31 7.25 7.06
N TYR A 213 -7.98 6.54 6.15
CA TYR A 213 -8.74 5.32 6.46
C TYR A 213 -7.90 4.05 6.42
N VAL A 214 -6.69 4.12 5.86
CA VAL A 214 -5.79 2.97 5.70
C VAL A 214 -4.48 3.29 6.38
N HIS A 215 -4.05 2.35 7.20
CA HIS A 215 -2.84 2.38 7.98
C HIS A 215 -2.00 1.15 7.65
N SER A 216 -0.70 1.31 7.80
CA SER A 216 0.27 0.23 7.63
C SER A 216 1.15 0.16 8.88
N PHE A 217 1.39 -1.03 9.39
CA PHE A 217 2.25 -1.23 10.55
C PHE A 217 3.56 -1.88 10.13
N PHE A 218 4.67 -1.17 10.32
CA PHE A 218 5.99 -1.60 9.91
C PHE A 218 6.73 -2.24 11.09
N VAL A 219 7.29 -3.43 10.84
CA VAL A 219 8.06 -4.20 11.82
C VAL A 219 9.41 -4.56 11.23
N THR A 220 10.49 -4.28 11.96
CA THR A 220 11.84 -4.73 11.62
C THR A 220 12.36 -5.64 12.72
N VAL A 221 12.71 -6.87 12.37
CA VAL A 221 13.39 -7.81 13.27
C VAL A 221 14.86 -7.45 13.35
N LYS A 222 15.32 -7.07 14.55
CA LYS A 222 16.72 -6.73 14.82
C LYS A 222 17.53 -7.96 15.22
N ASN A 223 16.97 -8.75 16.13
CA ASN A 223 17.65 -9.91 16.66
C ASN A 223 16.64 -10.92 17.23
N PHE A 224 17.00 -12.19 17.25
CA PHE A 224 16.24 -13.24 17.91
C PHE A 224 17.18 -14.04 18.81
N VAL A 225 16.89 -14.02 20.11
CA VAL A 225 17.71 -14.63 21.15
C VAL A 225 16.97 -15.84 21.70
N CYS A 226 17.24 -17.02 21.15
CA CYS A 226 16.65 -18.26 21.63
C CYS A 226 17.55 -19.47 21.34
N ARG A 227 17.63 -20.41 22.28
CA ARG A 227 18.41 -21.65 22.13
C ARG A 227 17.51 -22.77 21.62
N ILE A 228 17.22 -22.78 20.32
CA ILE A 228 16.38 -23.81 19.69
C ILE A 228 17.17 -25.11 19.47
N GLY A 229 18.41 -25.02 18.99
CA GLY A 229 19.25 -26.18 18.66
C GLY A 229 18.94 -26.85 17.31
N GLU A 230 17.85 -26.45 16.64
CA GLU A 230 17.38 -26.93 15.35
C GLU A 230 17.05 -25.75 14.42
N ASP A 231 16.76 -26.04 13.15
CA ASP A 231 16.17 -25.03 12.26
C ASP A 231 14.72 -24.76 12.70
N ALA A 232 14.20 -23.56 12.49
CA ALA A 232 12.88 -23.15 12.95
C ALA A 232 12.20 -22.17 12.00
N ASP A 233 10.87 -22.22 11.98
CA ASP A 233 10.01 -21.23 11.37
C ASP A 233 9.53 -20.25 12.45
N LEU A 234 9.71 -18.95 12.21
CA LEU A 234 9.15 -17.87 13.03
C LEU A 234 7.96 -17.28 12.27
N LEU A 235 6.76 -17.45 12.81
CA LEU A 235 5.51 -16.98 12.21
C LEU A 235 4.99 -15.78 12.99
N MET A 236 5.10 -14.59 12.41
CA MET A 236 4.67 -13.35 13.04
C MET A 236 3.32 -12.87 12.52
N THR A 237 2.40 -12.48 13.39
CA THR A 237 1.05 -12.02 12.98
C THR A 237 0.49 -10.99 13.95
N LEU A 238 -0.44 -10.16 13.46
CA LEU A 238 -1.25 -9.27 14.26
C LEU A 238 -2.47 -10.03 14.80
N TYR A 239 -2.78 -9.86 16.08
CA TYR A 239 -3.82 -10.61 16.75
C TYR A 239 -4.73 -9.73 17.60
N ASP A 240 -6.03 -9.99 17.52
CA ASP A 240 -7.02 -9.37 18.39
C ASP A 240 -7.23 -10.21 19.65
N GLY A 241 -6.87 -9.65 20.81
CA GLY A 241 -7.07 -10.30 22.10
C GLY A 241 -8.54 -10.46 22.51
N LYS A 242 -9.46 -9.64 21.98
CA LYS A 242 -10.89 -9.66 22.31
C LYS A 242 -11.64 -10.70 21.47
N GLU A 243 -11.41 -10.70 20.16
CA GLU A 243 -12.02 -11.68 19.25
C GLU A 243 -11.29 -13.03 19.24
N GLY A 244 -10.05 -13.08 19.74
CA GLY A 244 -9.26 -14.30 19.82
C GLY A 244 -8.81 -14.83 18.46
N ARG A 245 -8.60 -13.94 17.48
CA ARG A 245 -8.25 -14.29 16.10
C ARG A 245 -7.11 -13.44 15.54
N CYS A 246 -6.38 -14.00 14.58
CA CYS A 246 -5.40 -13.26 13.80
C CYS A 246 -6.09 -12.28 12.86
N ILE A 247 -5.53 -11.07 12.73
CA ILE A 247 -6.02 -10.00 11.86
C ILE A 247 -5.26 -10.00 10.54
N SER A 248 -3.99 -10.40 10.52
CA SER A 248 -3.13 -10.35 9.34
C SER A 248 -2.65 -11.73 8.91
N GLU A 249 -2.14 -11.80 7.69
CA GLU A 249 -1.32 -12.92 7.23
C GLU A 249 -0.11 -13.12 8.14
N ASN A 250 0.40 -14.35 8.16
CA ASN A 250 1.65 -14.65 8.85
C ASN A 250 2.82 -14.08 8.03
N TYR A 251 3.79 -13.51 8.72
CA TYR A 251 5.11 -13.23 8.19
C TYR A 251 6.05 -14.35 8.62
N LEU A 252 6.54 -15.10 7.63
CA LEU A 252 7.36 -16.28 7.86
C LEU A 252 8.84 -15.94 7.70
N LEU A 253 9.61 -16.12 8.78
CA LEU A 253 11.06 -16.00 8.80
C LEU A 253 11.68 -17.36 9.13
N LYS A 254 12.54 -17.87 8.23
CA LYS A 254 13.32 -19.09 8.48
C LYS A 254 14.53 -18.77 9.34
N TRP A 255 14.70 -19.52 10.41
CA TRP A 255 15.79 -19.37 11.36
C TRP A 255 16.64 -20.64 11.41
N SER A 256 17.93 -20.55 11.06
CA SER A 256 18.80 -21.73 11.07
C SER A 256 19.40 -22.02 12.44
N ARG A 257 19.69 -23.30 12.72
CA ARG A 257 20.45 -23.80 13.87
C ARG A 257 21.82 -23.14 14.07
N LYS A 258 22.41 -22.58 13.00
CA LYS A 258 23.70 -21.86 13.03
C LYS A 258 23.54 -20.34 13.28
N GLY A 259 22.32 -19.87 13.50
CA GLY A 259 21.96 -18.46 13.63
C GLY A 259 21.86 -17.74 12.29
N LEU A 260 21.66 -16.42 12.35
CA LEU A 260 21.42 -15.50 11.22
C LEU A 260 22.56 -15.44 10.18
N ALA A 261 23.72 -16.02 10.47
CA ALA A 261 25.00 -15.66 9.84
C ALA A 261 25.31 -16.34 8.48
N LYS A 262 24.38 -17.04 7.82
CA LYS A 262 24.72 -17.76 6.56
C LYS A 262 23.85 -17.52 5.33
N ASP A 263 22.65 -16.99 5.45
CA ASP A 263 21.81 -16.73 4.27
C ASP A 263 21.69 -15.23 3.99
N LEU A 264 22.37 -14.78 2.93
CA LEU A 264 22.25 -13.42 2.41
C LEU A 264 20.79 -13.05 2.08
N ASP A 265 19.98 -14.05 1.71
CA ASP A 265 18.54 -13.89 1.47
C ASP A 265 17.73 -13.68 2.77
N GLN A 266 18.16 -14.26 3.90
CA GLN A 266 17.52 -14.04 5.21
C GLN A 266 17.79 -12.63 5.75
N LEU A 267 18.95 -12.05 5.48
CA LEU A 267 19.29 -10.67 5.89
C LEU A 267 18.41 -9.61 5.20
N ASN A 268 18.01 -9.87 3.95
CA ASN A 268 17.16 -8.96 3.18
C ASN A 268 15.68 -9.02 3.60
N ASN A 269 15.28 -10.06 4.33
CA ASN A 269 13.90 -10.39 4.62
C ASN A 269 13.61 -10.31 6.13
N LEU A 270 14.16 -9.32 6.85
CA LEU A 270 13.89 -9.07 8.29
C LEU A 270 12.88 -7.93 8.51
N ARG A 271 12.20 -7.49 7.45
CA ARG A 271 11.29 -6.35 7.47
C ARG A 271 9.95 -6.79 6.91
N VAL A 272 8.89 -6.47 7.63
CA VAL A 272 7.52 -6.68 7.18
C VAL A 272 6.71 -5.41 7.34
N LEU A 273 5.86 -5.15 6.35
CA LEU A 273 4.83 -4.13 6.41
C LEU A 273 3.47 -4.83 6.45
N PHE A 274 2.77 -4.72 7.58
CA PHE A 274 1.38 -5.13 7.71
C PHE A 274 0.49 -4.05 7.10
N THR A 275 -0.23 -4.35 6.02
CA THR A 275 -1.04 -3.36 5.27
C THR A 275 -2.53 -3.59 5.45
N ASP A 276 -3.33 -2.64 4.92
CA ASP A 276 -4.79 -2.71 4.87
C ASP A 276 -5.47 -2.65 6.25
N LEU A 277 -4.81 -2.04 7.23
CA LEU A 277 -5.38 -1.80 8.57
C LEU A 277 -6.33 -0.60 8.51
N GLY A 278 -7.58 -0.79 8.93
CA GLY A 278 -8.58 0.27 8.98
C GLY A 278 -8.58 1.04 10.30
N SER A 279 -9.31 2.15 10.37
CA SER A 279 -9.47 2.93 11.60
C SER A 279 -10.08 2.09 12.74
N LYS A 280 -11.02 1.18 12.46
CA LYS A 280 -11.56 0.26 13.46
C LYS A 280 -10.53 -0.71 14.00
N ASP A 281 -9.54 -1.09 13.19
CA ASP A 281 -8.47 -1.98 13.65
C ASP A 281 -7.54 -1.27 14.62
N LEU A 282 -7.26 0.02 14.39
CA LEU A 282 -6.47 0.85 15.30
C LEU A 282 -7.22 1.16 16.61
N LEU A 283 -8.56 1.24 16.57
CA LEU A 283 -9.41 1.48 17.74
C LEU A 283 -9.66 0.24 18.60
N ARG A 284 -9.07 -0.91 18.27
CA ARG A 284 -9.25 -2.14 19.06
C ARG A 284 -8.61 -1.98 20.44
N GLU A 285 -9.32 -2.45 21.46
CA GLU A 285 -8.92 -2.31 22.87
C GLU A 285 -7.61 -3.05 23.20
N LYS A 286 -7.34 -4.20 22.56
CA LYS A 286 -6.20 -5.07 22.85
C LYS A 286 -5.64 -5.71 21.59
N MET A 287 -4.60 -5.09 21.04
CA MET A 287 -3.92 -5.59 19.84
C MET A 287 -2.54 -6.14 20.21
N TYR A 288 -2.22 -7.32 19.71
CA TYR A 288 -0.97 -8.01 20.01
C TYR A 288 -0.18 -8.30 18.73
N LEU A 289 1.14 -8.19 18.84
CA LEU A 289 2.08 -8.78 17.90
C LEU A 289 2.53 -10.12 18.46
N ILE A 290 2.22 -11.19 17.74
CA ILE A 290 2.55 -12.56 18.15
C ILE A 290 3.59 -13.10 17.19
N CYS A 291 4.56 -13.84 17.72
CA CYS A 291 5.48 -14.68 16.97
C CYS A 291 5.36 -16.12 17.50
N GLN A 292 4.92 -17.05 16.65
CA GLN A 292 4.90 -18.48 16.94
C GLN A 292 6.19 -19.12 16.42
N ILE A 293 6.84 -19.93 17.26
CA ILE A 293 8.10 -20.59 16.93
C ILE A 293 7.81 -22.08 16.73
N ILE A 294 8.09 -22.57 15.53
CA ILE A 294 7.95 -23.98 15.15
C ILE A 294 9.34 -24.52 14.85
N ARG A 295 9.81 -25.48 15.63
CA ARG A 295 11.09 -26.16 15.37
C ARG A 295 10.92 -27.23 14.30
N ILE A 296 11.91 -27.37 13.45
CA ILE A 296 11.96 -28.33 12.34
C ILE A 296 13.10 -29.31 12.60
N GLY A 297 12.75 -30.56 12.84
CA GLY A 297 13.73 -31.57 13.21
C GLY A 297 13.16 -32.97 13.22
N SER A 298 13.83 -33.88 13.93
CA SER A 298 13.38 -35.26 14.10
C SER A 298 12.70 -35.46 15.45
N MET A 299 11.70 -36.34 15.53
CA MET A 299 11.10 -36.69 16.82
C MET A 299 12.12 -37.40 17.72
N GLU A 300 12.31 -36.91 18.93
CA GLU A 300 13.16 -37.56 19.92
C GLU A 300 12.45 -38.81 20.46
N PHE A 301 12.97 -39.99 20.15
CA PHE A 301 12.53 -41.24 20.79
C PHE A 301 13.22 -41.35 22.15
N LYS A 302 12.52 -40.99 23.23
CA LYS A 302 12.94 -41.33 24.60
C LYS A 302 12.64 -42.81 24.88
N ASP A 303 13.40 -43.70 24.24
CA ASP A 303 13.53 -45.11 24.62
C ASP A 303 14.95 -45.58 24.28
N GLN A 304 15.92 -45.10 25.07
CA GLN A 304 17.25 -45.69 25.15
C GLN A 304 17.40 -46.37 26.51
N GLU A 305 16.86 -47.59 26.64
CA GLU A 305 17.51 -48.53 27.57
C GLU A 305 17.44 -49.99 27.13
N HIS A 306 16.54 -50.41 26.24
CA HIS A 306 16.53 -51.80 25.79
C HIS A 306 16.24 -51.93 24.30
N LYS A 307 17.31 -52.05 23.50
CA LYS A 307 17.48 -53.12 22.50
C LYS A 307 18.78 -52.92 21.71
N ARG A 308 19.82 -53.63 22.14
CA ARG A 308 20.87 -54.11 21.25
C ARG A 308 20.29 -55.25 20.41
N SER A 309 19.87 -54.99 19.18
CA SER A 309 20.04 -55.92 18.05
C SER A 309 19.33 -55.43 16.78
N SER A 310 19.93 -55.81 15.65
CA SER A 310 19.42 -55.82 14.27
C SER A 310 19.42 -54.50 13.49
N HIS A 311 20.14 -54.56 12.37
CA HIS A 311 20.04 -53.70 11.21
C HIS A 311 18.58 -53.54 10.75
N MET A 312 17.91 -52.50 11.23
CA MET A 312 16.82 -51.85 10.50
C MET A 312 17.29 -50.43 10.23
N GLN A 313 17.35 -50.04 8.95
CA GLN A 313 17.53 -48.65 8.56
C GLN A 313 16.47 -47.82 9.30
N ARG A 314 16.90 -47.12 10.36
CA ARG A 314 16.10 -46.07 10.99
C ARG A 314 15.92 -45.00 9.92
N LYS A 315 14.77 -45.00 9.23
CA LYS A 315 14.31 -43.82 8.50
C LYS A 315 14.21 -42.69 9.55
N SER A 316 15.22 -41.82 9.62
CA SER A 316 15.12 -40.60 10.38
C SER A 316 13.99 -39.80 9.76
N SER A 317 12.93 -39.56 10.52
CA SER A 317 11.86 -38.66 10.12
C SER A 317 12.41 -37.23 10.23
N GLU A 318 13.19 -36.81 9.23
CA GLU A 318 13.76 -35.47 9.16
C GLU A 318 12.73 -34.48 8.60
N GLY A 319 12.77 -33.23 9.09
CA GLY A 319 11.89 -32.16 8.60
C GLY A 319 10.50 -32.09 9.24
N LEU A 320 10.28 -32.72 10.40
CA LEU A 320 9.00 -32.65 11.10
C LEU A 320 8.84 -31.32 11.82
N ARG A 321 7.67 -30.69 11.65
CA ARG A 321 7.32 -29.39 12.25
C ARG A 321 6.70 -29.61 13.62
N ARG A 322 7.29 -29.04 14.67
CA ARG A 322 6.85 -29.25 16.06
C ARG A 322 6.75 -27.91 16.78
N PRO A 323 5.79 -27.75 17.70
CA PRO A 323 5.67 -26.51 18.46
C PRO A 323 6.91 -26.33 19.34
N PHE A 324 7.42 -25.11 19.43
CA PHE A 324 8.55 -24.79 20.30
C PHE A 324 8.19 -23.72 21.34
N GLY A 325 7.40 -22.71 20.96
CA GLY A 325 6.94 -21.68 21.89
C GLY A 325 6.31 -20.49 21.20
N VAL A 326 5.96 -19.49 22.00
CA VAL A 326 5.28 -18.27 21.56
C VAL A 326 5.95 -17.07 22.20
N ALA A 327 6.14 -16.00 21.43
CA ALA A 327 6.48 -14.68 21.92
C ALA A 327 5.32 -13.74 21.58
N ALA A 328 4.85 -12.94 22.54
CA ALA A 328 3.74 -12.03 22.34
C ALA A 328 3.97 -10.72 23.07
N MET A 329 3.57 -9.61 22.46
CA MET A 329 3.63 -8.27 23.06
C MET A 329 2.39 -7.48 22.68
N GLU A 330 1.84 -6.74 23.65
CA GLU A 330 0.77 -5.79 23.40
C GLU A 330 1.32 -4.56 22.66
N ILE A 331 0.70 -4.20 21.54
CA ILE A 331 1.10 -3.08 20.68
C ILE A 331 0.02 -1.97 20.62
N THR A 332 -1.03 -2.07 21.43
CA THR A 332 -2.18 -1.16 21.45
C THR A 332 -1.75 0.33 21.53
N ASP A 333 -0.79 0.66 22.39
CA ASP A 333 -0.34 2.06 22.54
C ASP A 333 0.45 2.58 21.32
N ILE A 334 1.17 1.70 20.63
CA ILE A 334 1.90 2.01 19.40
C ILE A 334 0.89 2.20 18.25
N MET A 335 -0.16 1.38 18.21
CA MET A 335 -1.27 1.50 17.24
C MET A 335 -2.07 2.79 17.42
N HIS A 336 -2.18 3.29 18.65
CA HIS A 336 -2.78 4.58 18.95
C HIS A 336 -1.82 5.77 18.74
N GLY A 337 -0.56 5.55 18.36
CA GLY A 337 0.44 6.61 18.15
C GLY A 337 0.87 7.34 19.43
N LYS A 338 0.77 6.68 20.60
CA LYS A 338 1.10 7.28 21.91
C LYS A 338 2.56 7.13 22.31
N VAL A 339 3.33 6.31 21.58
CA VAL A 339 4.70 5.92 21.95
C VAL A 339 5.68 6.28 20.83
N ASP A 340 6.91 6.60 21.22
CA ASP A 340 8.00 6.95 20.31
C ASP A 340 8.35 5.81 19.34
N GLU A 341 8.43 6.14 18.05
CA GLU A 341 8.40 5.21 16.91
C GLU A 341 9.76 4.55 16.57
N GLU A 342 10.84 4.89 17.29
CA GLU A 342 12.20 4.42 17.01
C GLU A 342 12.83 3.56 18.12
N LYS A 343 12.05 3.20 19.14
CA LYS A 343 12.53 2.31 20.21
C LYS A 343 12.64 0.85 19.76
N GLU A 344 13.68 0.18 20.25
CA GLU A 344 13.78 -1.28 20.21
C GLU A 344 12.92 -1.88 21.32
N TYR A 345 12.05 -2.82 20.94
CA TYR A 345 11.17 -3.54 21.84
C TYR A 345 11.63 -4.99 21.98
N PHE A 346 11.65 -5.48 23.22
CA PHE A 346 11.91 -6.88 23.53
C PHE A 346 10.60 -7.63 23.75
N ILE A 347 10.31 -8.58 22.86
CA ILE A 347 9.15 -9.47 22.97
C ILE A 347 9.61 -10.75 23.68
N PRO A 348 9.14 -11.01 24.92
CA PRO A 348 9.57 -12.16 25.70
C PRO A 348 9.08 -13.47 25.07
N PHE A 349 9.95 -14.47 25.00
CA PHE A 349 9.62 -15.80 24.51
C PHE A 349 9.21 -16.73 25.66
N VAL A 350 8.13 -17.49 25.46
CA VAL A 350 7.67 -18.53 26.39
C VAL A 350 7.72 -19.88 25.69
N GLN A 351 8.46 -20.81 26.29
CA GLN A 351 8.63 -22.15 25.75
C GLN A 351 7.36 -22.99 25.91
N CYS A 352 7.00 -23.72 24.85
CA CYS A 352 5.90 -24.68 24.87
C CYS A 352 6.37 -26.03 25.44
N ASN A 353 5.53 -26.63 26.29
CA ASN A 353 5.74 -28.02 26.69
C ASN A 353 5.37 -28.96 25.54
N GLU A 354 5.93 -30.17 25.52
CA GLU A 354 5.76 -31.13 24.41
C GLU A 354 4.32 -31.63 24.22
N ARG A 355 3.48 -31.53 25.26
CA ARG A 355 2.07 -31.96 25.25
C ARG A 355 1.06 -30.81 25.17
N ASP A 356 1.53 -29.56 25.20
CA ASP A 356 0.64 -28.40 25.19
C ASP A 356 0.41 -27.91 23.75
N PHE A 357 -0.84 -27.53 23.46
CA PHE A 357 -1.16 -26.84 22.21
C PHE A 357 -0.61 -25.41 22.22
N ILE A 358 -0.06 -24.98 21.08
CA ILE A 358 0.54 -23.64 20.96
C ILE A 358 -0.50 -22.53 21.19
N ASP A 359 -1.76 -22.78 20.81
CA ASP A 359 -2.87 -21.85 21.01
C ASP A 359 -3.27 -21.71 22.49
N ASN A 360 -3.20 -22.80 23.25
CA ASN A 360 -3.46 -22.78 24.70
C ASN A 360 -2.35 -21.99 25.42
N LEU A 361 -1.09 -22.21 25.02
CA LEU A 361 0.03 -21.42 25.51
C LEU A 361 -0.14 -19.94 25.16
N LEU A 362 -0.52 -19.63 23.93
CA LEU A 362 -0.77 -18.26 23.49
C LEU A 362 -1.84 -17.59 24.36
N ARG A 363 -3.00 -18.23 24.55
CA ARG A 363 -4.08 -17.69 25.40
C ARG A 363 -3.60 -17.44 26.83
N LYS A 364 -2.75 -18.33 27.38
CA LYS A 364 -2.15 -18.15 28.70
C LYS A 364 -1.20 -16.94 28.75
N VAL A 365 -0.36 -16.76 27.73
CA VAL A 365 0.55 -15.62 27.63
C VAL A 365 -0.22 -14.31 27.50
N LEU A 366 -1.27 -14.26 26.66
CA LEU A 366 -2.11 -13.09 26.48
C LEU A 366 -2.96 -12.73 27.71
N ALA A 367 -3.32 -13.73 28.52
CA ALA A 367 -4.02 -13.51 29.79
C ALA A 367 -3.10 -12.98 30.90
N SER A 368 -1.79 -13.23 30.80
CA SER A 368 -0.80 -12.66 31.72
C SER A 368 -0.55 -11.19 31.39
N LYS A 369 -0.51 -10.34 32.41
CA LYS A 369 -0.20 -8.91 32.23
C LYS A 369 1.26 -8.68 31.82
N GLU A 370 2.16 -9.55 32.27
CA GLU A 370 3.59 -9.45 31.97
C GLU A 370 4.22 -10.85 32.05
N VAL A 371 5.10 -11.18 31.11
CA VAL A 371 5.89 -12.41 31.16
C VAL A 371 7.11 -12.14 32.02
N THR A 372 7.24 -12.86 33.13
CA THR A 372 8.32 -12.60 34.09
C THR A 372 9.69 -13.01 33.55
N GLN A 373 10.77 -12.39 34.04
CA GLN A 373 12.15 -12.78 33.69
C GLN A 373 12.45 -14.26 33.97
N LYS A 374 11.77 -14.87 34.93
CA LYS A 374 11.88 -16.30 35.24
C LYS A 374 11.30 -17.19 34.14
N GLU A 375 10.24 -16.75 33.47
CA GLU A 375 9.57 -17.51 32.41
C GLU A 375 10.35 -17.44 31.10
N HIS A 376 10.78 -16.25 30.70
CA HIS A 376 11.47 -16.08 29.42
C HIS A 376 12.98 -16.36 29.50
N LYS A 377 13.60 -16.34 30.69
CA LYS A 377 15.04 -16.66 30.91
C LYS A 377 16.00 -15.87 30.00
N GLY A 378 15.66 -14.61 29.70
CA GLY A 378 16.41 -13.77 28.76
C GLY A 378 16.25 -14.10 27.27
N GLN A 379 15.37 -15.04 26.91
CA GLN A 379 15.05 -15.40 25.53
C GLN A 379 13.89 -14.57 24.98
N GLY A 380 13.98 -14.16 23.72
CA GLY A 380 12.96 -13.31 23.10
C GLY A 380 13.38 -12.75 21.73
N LEU A 381 12.52 -11.90 21.19
CA LEU A 381 12.67 -11.25 19.89
C LEU A 381 12.86 -9.73 20.08
N TRP A 382 13.88 -9.16 19.44
CA TRP A 382 14.10 -7.73 19.40
C TRP A 382 13.55 -7.16 18.09
N VAL A 383 12.63 -6.21 18.19
CA VAL A 383 11.97 -5.59 17.04
C VAL A 383 11.94 -4.07 17.13
N CYS A 384 11.92 -3.39 15.99
CA CYS A 384 11.51 -1.99 15.88
C CYS A 384 10.12 -1.94 15.24
N LEU A 385 9.26 -1.09 15.77
CA LEU A 385 7.85 -0.99 15.39
C LEU A 385 7.52 0.45 15.02
N LYS A 386 6.84 0.65 13.89
CA LYS A 386 6.44 1.99 13.43
C LYS A 386 5.07 1.95 12.78
N LEU A 387 4.16 2.82 13.23
CA LEU A 387 2.88 3.03 12.56
C LEU A 387 3.08 4.00 11.40
N LEU A 388 2.67 3.59 10.21
CA LEU A 388 2.73 4.39 8.99
C LEU A 388 1.30 4.61 8.51
N HIS A 389 1.02 5.80 8.00
CA HIS A 389 -0.32 6.09 7.49
C HIS A 389 -0.32 6.06 5.97
N GLY A 390 -1.34 5.45 5.39
CA GLY A 390 -1.50 5.28 3.95
C GLY A 390 -1.42 3.84 3.49
N ASP A 391 -1.76 3.66 2.21
CA ASP A 391 -1.65 2.38 1.52
C ASP A 391 -0.19 2.04 1.14
N LEU A 392 0.03 0.84 0.60
CA LEU A 392 1.37 0.39 0.21
C LEU A 392 2.08 1.34 -0.77
N LYS A 393 1.35 2.03 -1.65
CA LYS A 393 1.94 2.94 -2.65
C LYS A 393 2.34 4.26 -2.00
N GLN A 394 1.45 4.85 -1.22
CA GLN A 394 1.68 6.09 -0.48
C GLN A 394 2.86 5.95 0.47
N VAL A 395 2.90 4.88 1.27
CA VAL A 395 3.98 4.68 2.24
C VAL A 395 5.33 4.46 1.53
N LYS A 396 5.34 3.81 0.35
CA LYS A 396 6.57 3.68 -0.47
C LYS A 396 7.08 5.01 -0.99
N GLU A 397 6.18 5.92 -1.37
CA GLU A 397 6.55 7.26 -1.84
C GLU A 397 6.99 8.18 -0.70
N GLU A 398 6.32 8.12 0.44
CA GLU A 398 6.60 9.00 1.60
C GLU A 398 7.82 8.51 2.42
N TYR A 399 8.05 7.19 2.50
CA TYR A 399 9.14 6.58 3.27
C TYR A 399 10.02 5.61 2.45
N PRO A 400 10.65 6.07 1.35
CA PRO A 400 11.46 5.22 0.48
C PRO A 400 12.73 4.66 1.17
N HIS A 401 13.16 5.27 2.27
CA HIS A 401 14.30 4.81 3.06
C HIS A 401 13.95 3.63 3.99
N LEU A 402 12.67 3.47 4.37
CA LEU A 402 12.21 2.37 5.21
C LEU A 402 11.82 1.17 4.36
N ILE A 403 11.02 1.41 3.32
CA ILE A 403 10.48 0.35 2.46
C ILE A 403 11.43 0.07 1.31
N THR A 404 12.14 -1.05 1.44
CA THR A 404 12.98 -1.61 0.37
C THR A 404 12.17 -2.60 -0.49
N PRO A 405 12.62 -2.92 -1.72
CA PRO A 405 12.01 -3.99 -2.52
C PRO A 405 11.98 -5.36 -1.83
N SER A 406 12.86 -5.58 -0.84
CA SER A 406 12.92 -6.81 -0.04
C SER A 406 11.99 -6.82 1.18
N THR A 407 11.28 -5.72 1.44
CA THR A 407 10.33 -5.66 2.57
C THR A 407 9.12 -6.54 2.26
N ALA A 408 8.88 -7.54 3.11
CA ALA A 408 7.72 -8.40 3.00
C ALA A 408 6.43 -7.59 3.25
N VAL A 409 5.35 -7.95 2.57
CA VAL A 409 4.05 -7.29 2.74
C VAL A 409 3.07 -8.34 3.25
N ALA A 410 2.59 -8.16 4.48
CA ALA A 410 1.57 -9.00 5.10
C ALA A 410 0.23 -8.26 5.01
N ARG A 411 -0.76 -8.79 4.29
CA ARG A 411 -2.06 -8.12 4.20
C ARG A 411 -2.95 -8.45 5.39
N LYS A 412 -3.87 -7.55 5.72
CA LYS A 412 -4.99 -7.86 6.61
C LYS A 412 -5.81 -9.02 6.01
N MET A 413 -6.16 -10.01 6.81
CA MET A 413 -7.09 -11.07 6.43
C MET A 413 -8.50 -10.48 6.34
N GLY A 414 -9.04 -10.46 5.12
CA GLY A 414 -10.28 -9.76 4.80
C GLY A 414 -10.04 -8.31 4.36
N PHE A 415 -11.11 -7.66 3.93
CA PHE A 415 -11.01 -6.33 3.33
C PHE A 415 -10.79 -5.22 4.37
N PRO A 416 -10.04 -4.16 4.00
CA PRO A 416 -10.08 -2.90 4.72
C PRO A 416 -11.49 -2.30 4.64
N GLU A 417 -11.79 -1.34 5.52
CA GLU A 417 -13.10 -0.67 5.53
C GLU A 417 -13.40 0.10 4.24
N VAL A 418 -12.35 0.59 3.60
CA VAL A 418 -12.41 1.34 2.37
C VAL A 418 -11.64 0.56 1.31
N ILE A 419 -12.34 0.12 0.27
CA ILE A 419 -11.76 -0.55 -0.89
C ILE A 419 -11.54 0.51 -1.98
N LEU A 420 -10.30 0.68 -2.42
CA LEU A 420 -9.97 1.66 -3.44
C LEU A 420 -10.46 1.21 -4.83
N PRO A 421 -10.94 2.13 -5.68
CA PRO A 421 -11.35 1.80 -7.05
C PRO A 421 -10.20 1.17 -7.84
N GLY A 422 -10.43 -0.02 -8.40
CA GLY A 422 -9.44 -0.78 -9.16
C GLY A 422 -8.60 -1.75 -8.34
N ASP A 423 -8.79 -1.83 -7.02
CA ASP A 423 -8.24 -2.93 -6.21
C ASP A 423 -9.07 -4.20 -6.43
N VAL A 424 -8.45 -5.23 -7.02
CA VAL A 424 -9.05 -6.54 -7.27
C VAL A 424 -8.35 -7.56 -6.40
N ARG A 425 -9.08 -8.08 -5.41
CA ARG A 425 -8.54 -8.99 -4.41
C ARG A 425 -9.40 -10.25 -4.34
N ASN A 426 -8.79 -11.40 -4.61
CA ASN A 426 -9.43 -12.72 -4.66
C ASN A 426 -8.68 -13.70 -3.77
N ASP A 427 -8.57 -13.36 -2.49
CA ASP A 427 -7.78 -14.13 -1.53
C ASP A 427 -8.63 -15.23 -0.89
N LEU A 428 -8.09 -16.45 -0.83
CA LEU A 428 -8.69 -17.59 -0.14
C LEU A 428 -7.79 -18.01 1.01
N TYR A 429 -8.26 -17.79 2.24
CA TYR A 429 -7.58 -18.23 3.45
C TYR A 429 -8.11 -19.59 3.89
N LEU A 430 -7.23 -20.59 3.96
CA LEU A 430 -7.54 -21.93 4.44
C LEU A 430 -6.95 -22.14 5.83
N THR A 431 -7.77 -22.53 6.79
CA THR A 431 -7.34 -22.87 8.15
C THR A 431 -7.77 -24.30 8.47
N ILE A 432 -6.81 -25.14 8.89
CA ILE A 432 -7.10 -26.46 9.43
C ILE A 432 -7.44 -26.29 10.91
N SER A 433 -8.66 -26.60 11.31
CA SER A 433 -9.16 -26.34 12.66
C SER A 433 -8.98 -27.49 13.63
N HIS A 434 -9.33 -28.71 13.21
CA HIS A 434 -9.32 -29.89 14.07
C HIS A 434 -9.34 -31.17 13.24
N GLY A 435 -8.75 -32.26 13.77
CA GLY A 435 -8.97 -33.61 13.27
C GLY A 435 -9.02 -34.62 14.40
N GLU A 436 -9.88 -35.63 14.28
CA GLU A 436 -9.97 -36.74 15.23
C GLU A 436 -9.60 -38.05 14.53
N PHE A 437 -8.56 -38.72 15.05
CA PHE A 437 -8.00 -39.93 14.45
C PHE A 437 -8.13 -41.10 15.40
N THR A 438 -8.50 -42.28 14.87
CA THR A 438 -8.67 -43.46 15.73
C THR A 438 -7.33 -44.11 16.08
N LYS A 439 -7.18 -44.45 17.37
CA LYS A 439 -5.98 -45.09 17.95
C LYS A 439 -5.62 -46.45 17.30
N GLY A 440 -6.59 -47.12 16.69
CA GLY A 440 -6.44 -48.47 16.12
C GLY A 440 -5.99 -49.47 17.20
N ALA A 441 -5.21 -50.50 16.81
CA ALA A 441 -4.79 -51.59 17.71
C ALA A 441 -3.59 -51.28 18.63
N LYS A 442 -3.16 -50.02 18.79
CA LYS A 442 -1.98 -49.63 19.60
C LYS A 442 -2.40 -49.08 20.96
N SER A 443 -1.54 -49.26 21.98
CA SER A 443 -1.80 -48.80 23.36
C SER A 443 -1.60 -47.30 23.58
N SER A 444 -0.78 -46.64 22.75
CA SER A 444 -0.53 -45.19 22.78
C SER A 444 -1.09 -44.49 21.54
N ASP A 445 -1.45 -43.22 21.72
CA ASP A 445 -1.93 -42.35 20.65
C ASP A 445 -0.83 -42.08 19.63
N ARG A 446 -1.18 -41.71 18.40
CA ARG A 446 -0.20 -41.56 17.31
C ARG A 446 0.18 -40.10 17.14
N ASN A 447 1.39 -39.88 16.63
CA ASN A 447 1.75 -38.56 16.11
C ASN A 447 1.06 -38.38 14.75
N ILE A 448 0.30 -37.30 14.61
CA ILE A 448 -0.47 -37.01 13.39
C ILE A 448 0.18 -35.85 12.64
N GLU A 449 0.36 -36.03 11.32
CA GLU A 449 0.76 -34.97 10.37
C GLU A 449 -0.31 -34.90 9.28
N VAL A 450 -0.87 -33.72 9.05
CA VAL A 450 -1.85 -33.46 7.99
C VAL A 450 -1.16 -32.76 6.85
N SER A 451 -1.28 -33.33 5.65
CA SER A 451 -0.77 -32.76 4.40
C SER A 451 -1.90 -32.16 3.57
N VAL A 452 -1.73 -30.94 3.10
CA VAL A 452 -2.66 -30.27 2.17
C VAL A 452 -1.96 -30.01 0.85
N ARG A 453 -2.60 -30.40 -0.26
CA ARG A 453 -2.11 -30.23 -1.64
C ARG A 453 -3.26 -29.79 -2.53
N ALA A 454 -2.99 -28.87 -3.45
CA ALA A 454 -3.93 -28.50 -4.49
C ALA A 454 -3.78 -29.46 -5.68
N VAL A 455 -4.89 -30.07 -6.11
CA VAL A 455 -4.91 -30.98 -7.26
C VAL A 455 -5.96 -30.55 -8.27
N ASN A 456 -5.69 -30.80 -9.56
CA ASN A 456 -6.68 -30.59 -10.61
C ASN A 456 -7.71 -31.74 -10.65
N GLU A 457 -8.71 -31.62 -11.55
CA GLU A 457 -9.76 -32.64 -11.73
C GLU A 457 -9.22 -34.05 -12.09
N LYS A 458 -7.98 -34.13 -12.59
CA LYS A 458 -7.29 -35.39 -12.93
C LYS A 458 -6.43 -35.93 -11.79
N GLY A 459 -6.47 -35.31 -10.61
CA GLY A 459 -5.67 -35.68 -9.44
C GLY A 459 -4.18 -35.28 -9.54
N GLN A 460 -3.81 -34.43 -10.50
CA GLN A 460 -2.44 -33.96 -10.66
C GLN A 460 -2.17 -32.75 -9.78
N LEU A 461 -1.00 -32.73 -9.15
CA LEU A 461 -0.54 -31.65 -8.27
C LEU A 461 -0.38 -30.33 -9.03
N ILE A 462 -1.04 -29.29 -8.53
CA ILE A 462 -0.81 -27.92 -8.97
C ILE A 462 0.31 -27.35 -8.10
N LYS A 463 1.44 -27.05 -8.74
CA LYS A 463 2.66 -26.61 -8.06
C LYS A 463 2.60 -25.13 -7.68
N ASN A 464 3.25 -24.76 -6.59
CA ASN A 464 3.49 -23.38 -6.16
C ASN A 464 2.21 -22.54 -6.02
N VAL A 465 1.18 -23.09 -5.36
CA VAL A 465 -0.11 -22.39 -5.17
C VAL A 465 -0.48 -22.15 -3.71
N ILE A 466 0.19 -22.81 -2.77
CA ILE A 466 -0.08 -22.64 -1.34
C ILE A 466 0.90 -21.62 -0.78
N SER A 467 0.40 -20.61 -0.07
CA SER A 467 1.23 -19.68 0.70
C SER A 467 1.04 -19.95 2.20
N LEU A 468 2.14 -19.94 2.95
CA LEU A 468 2.11 -20.02 4.43
C LEU A 468 2.04 -18.65 5.09
N GLY A 469 2.04 -17.60 4.28
CA GLY A 469 2.24 -16.23 4.71
C GLY A 469 3.17 -15.46 3.78
N CYS A 470 3.48 -14.22 4.13
CA CYS A 470 4.42 -13.40 3.37
C CYS A 470 5.88 -13.70 3.77
N GLY A 471 6.81 -13.34 2.89
CA GLY A 471 8.26 -13.48 3.12
C GLY A 471 8.86 -14.77 2.59
N MET A 472 8.08 -15.73 2.10
CA MET A 472 8.59 -16.93 1.44
C MET A 472 7.83 -17.22 0.15
N ASP A 473 8.46 -17.98 -0.74
CA ASP A 473 7.80 -18.46 -1.94
C ASP A 473 6.69 -19.45 -1.63
N THR A 474 5.72 -19.52 -2.54
CA THR A 474 4.64 -20.50 -2.52
C THR A 474 5.17 -21.94 -2.57
N ILE A 475 4.46 -22.85 -1.92
CA ILE A 475 4.81 -24.27 -1.82
C ILE A 475 3.79 -25.18 -2.52
N ASP A 476 4.22 -26.41 -2.78
CA ASP A 476 3.42 -27.48 -3.39
C ASP A 476 2.54 -28.23 -2.37
N GLU A 477 3.03 -28.36 -1.14
CA GLU A 477 2.40 -29.16 -0.09
C GLU A 477 2.60 -28.47 1.27
N TYR A 478 1.50 -28.18 1.95
CA TYR A 478 1.53 -27.79 3.36
C TYR A 478 1.56 -29.03 4.25
N LYS A 479 2.36 -28.97 5.33
CA LYS A 479 2.38 -29.97 6.40
C LYS A 479 2.07 -29.31 7.74
N SER A 480 1.15 -29.91 8.49
CA SER A 480 0.74 -29.42 9.80
C SER A 480 1.86 -29.54 10.84
N VAL A 481 1.68 -28.85 11.96
CA VAL A 481 2.49 -29.07 13.17
C VAL A 481 2.10 -30.41 13.78
N ILE A 482 3.08 -31.12 14.32
CA ILE A 482 2.92 -32.42 14.96
C ILE A 482 3.01 -32.25 16.48
N TYR A 483 1.96 -32.68 17.16
CA TYR A 483 1.90 -32.78 18.62
C TYR A 483 2.24 -34.22 19.07
N TYR A 484 2.89 -34.36 20.22
CA TYR A 484 3.40 -35.64 20.70
C TYR A 484 2.29 -36.50 21.29
N HIS A 485 2.02 -37.66 20.66
CA HIS A 485 0.96 -38.61 21.05
C HIS A 485 -0.40 -37.94 21.25
N GLU A 486 -0.81 -37.12 20.28
CA GLU A 486 -2.10 -36.44 20.27
C GLU A 486 -2.91 -36.91 19.05
N ASP A 487 -4.00 -37.62 19.30
CA ASP A 487 -4.91 -38.15 18.28
C ASP A 487 -6.02 -37.16 17.90
N LYS A 488 -6.09 -36.02 18.63
CA LYS A 488 -7.01 -34.91 18.42
C LYS A 488 -6.28 -33.56 18.22
N PRO A 489 -5.36 -33.47 17.24
CA PRO A 489 -4.52 -32.29 17.02
C PRO A 489 -5.29 -31.04 16.55
#